data_AF-B6VEK5-F1
#
_entry.id   AF-B6VEK5-F1
#
_cell.length_a   1.000
_cell.length_b   1.000
_cell.length_c   1.000
_cell.angle_alpha   90.00
_cell.angle_beta   90.00
_cell.angle_gamma   90.00
#
_symmetry.space_group_name_H-M   'P 1'
#
loop_
_entity.id
_entity.type
_entity.pdbx_description
1 polymer ?
#
loop_
_entity_poly.entity_id
_entity_poly.type
_entity_poly.pdbx_seq_one_letter_code
_entity_poly.pdbx_strand_id
1 'polypeptide(L)'
;MTFTLSKKENLIDILVRLPAKSLVRFLCTSKSWSDLIGGSSFVSAHLNRNATKHAHVCLLCLHHPNFERLVNRDDPYFKKEFQWSLFSNETFEEFSKLSHPVGSTEHYVIYGSSNGLVCISDEILNFDSPIYIWNPSVRKLRTTSMSTN
;
A
#
# COMPACT_ATOMS: atom_id res chain seq x y z
N MET A 1 39.95 -0.40 9.00
CA MET A 1 38.48 -0.51 9.23
C MET A 1 37.62 0.36 8.30
N THR A 2 38.20 1.03 7.29
CA THR A 2 37.50 1.98 6.40
C THR A 2 36.87 1.36 5.14
N PHE A 3 37.34 0.19 4.69
CA PHE A 3 36.87 -0.46 3.46
C PHE A 3 35.47 -1.10 3.55
N THR A 4 35.01 -1.47 4.75
CA THR A 4 33.69 -2.08 4.96
C THR A 4 32.55 -1.04 4.98
N LEU A 5 32.85 0.19 5.40
CA LEU A 5 31.86 1.27 5.52
C LEU A 5 31.41 1.76 4.13
N SER A 6 32.36 2.00 3.22
CA SER A 6 32.10 2.42 1.83
C SER A 6 31.25 1.41 1.05
N LYS A 7 31.49 0.11 1.24
CA LYS A 7 30.66 -0.94 0.60
C LYS A 7 29.22 -0.94 1.12
N LYS A 8 29.03 -0.66 2.42
CA LYS A 8 27.71 -0.59 3.05
C LYS A 8 26.92 0.64 2.58
N GLU A 9 27.58 1.78 2.41
CA GLU A 9 26.97 3.00 1.85
C GLU A 9 26.53 2.81 0.40
N ASN A 10 27.39 2.20 -0.43
CA ASN A 10 27.02 1.85 -1.82
C ASN A 10 25.85 0.87 -1.88
N LEU A 11 25.80 -0.11 -0.97
CA LEU A 11 24.68 -1.04 -0.89
C LEU A 11 23.37 -0.32 -0.53
N ILE A 12 23.39 0.58 0.44
CA ILE A 12 22.20 1.36 0.83
C ILE A 12 21.69 2.19 -0.36
N ASP A 13 22.56 2.88 -1.10
CA ASP A 13 22.16 3.67 -2.26
C ASP A 13 21.50 2.82 -3.35
N ILE A 14 21.98 1.60 -3.59
CA ILE A 14 21.35 0.66 -4.52
C ILE A 14 19.97 0.24 -4.00
N LEU A 15 19.88 -0.14 -2.72
CA LEU A 15 18.65 -0.67 -2.14
C LEU A 15 17.54 0.37 -2.00
N VAL A 16 17.87 1.62 -1.67
CA VAL A 16 16.90 2.73 -1.58
C VAL A 16 16.24 2.99 -2.95
N ARG A 17 16.84 2.57 -4.06
CA ARG A 17 16.26 2.70 -5.41
C ARG A 17 15.23 1.62 -5.74
N LEU A 18 15.16 0.54 -4.96
CA LEU A 18 14.30 -0.60 -5.26
C LEU A 18 12.85 -0.37 -4.79
N PRO A 19 11.86 -0.95 -5.51
CA PRO A 19 10.48 -0.94 -5.04
C PRO A 19 10.34 -1.65 -3.67
N ALA A 20 9.39 -1.19 -2.85
CA ALA A 20 9.13 -1.77 -1.53
C ALA A 20 8.87 -3.30 -1.57
N LYS A 21 8.19 -3.78 -2.62
CA LYS A 21 7.93 -5.21 -2.83
C LYS A 21 9.20 -6.04 -2.96
N SER A 22 10.23 -5.52 -3.63
CA SER A 22 11.53 -6.18 -3.73
C SER A 22 12.28 -6.18 -2.40
N LEU A 23 12.24 -5.06 -1.68
CA LEU A 23 12.86 -4.93 -0.36
C LEU A 23 12.26 -5.92 0.66
N VAL A 24 10.94 -6.12 0.65
CA VAL A 24 10.31 -7.12 1.54
C VAL A 24 10.81 -8.53 1.26
N ARG A 25 11.13 -8.89 0.01
CA ARG A 25 11.73 -10.20 -0.29
C ARG A 25 13.13 -10.33 0.32
N PHE A 26 13.91 -9.24 0.36
CA PHE A 26 15.23 -9.22 0.97
C PHE A 26 15.20 -9.31 2.49
N LEU A 27 14.13 -8.85 3.15
CA LEU A 27 13.94 -9.06 4.59
C LEU A 27 13.98 -10.56 4.97
N CYS A 28 13.58 -11.45 4.05
CA CYS A 28 13.53 -12.89 4.29
C CYS A 28 14.86 -13.63 4.07
N THR A 29 15.91 -12.97 3.57
CA THR A 29 17.16 -13.67 3.16
C THR A 29 18.17 -13.81 4.28
N SER A 30 18.29 -12.81 5.17
CA SER A 30 19.18 -12.87 6.34
C SER A 30 18.82 -11.81 7.38
N LYS A 31 19.26 -12.01 8.62
CA LYS A 31 19.14 -11.01 9.70
C LYS A 31 19.82 -9.68 9.34
N SER A 32 21.02 -9.73 8.77
CA SER A 32 21.75 -8.51 8.37
C SER A 32 20.99 -7.66 7.35
N TRP A 33 20.30 -8.32 6.41
CA TRP A 33 19.43 -7.67 5.42
C TRP A 33 18.18 -7.07 6.09
N SER A 34 17.56 -7.83 7.01
CA SER A 34 16.42 -7.37 7.80
C SER A 34 16.77 -6.14 8.66
N ASP A 35 17.90 -6.17 9.37
CA ASP A 35 18.34 -5.08 10.25
C ASP A 35 18.70 -3.82 9.44
N LEU A 36 19.32 -4.00 8.27
CA LEU A 36 19.68 -2.88 7.37
C LEU A 36 18.43 -2.19 6.81
N ILE A 37 17.50 -2.96 6.24
CA ILE A 37 16.30 -2.43 5.58
C ILE A 37 15.27 -1.96 6.61
N GLY A 38 15.18 -2.62 7.76
CA GLY A 38 14.29 -2.25 8.86
C GLY A 38 14.76 -1.04 9.67
N GLY A 39 16.01 -0.60 9.48
CA GLY A 39 16.56 0.57 10.16
C GLY A 39 15.82 1.86 9.79
N SER A 40 15.57 2.72 10.80
CA SER A 40 14.86 3.99 10.61
C SER A 40 15.51 4.89 9.57
N SER A 41 16.84 4.96 9.53
CA SER A 41 17.60 5.74 8.53
C SER A 41 17.34 5.26 7.10
N PHE A 42 17.33 3.94 6.88
CA PHE A 42 17.03 3.36 5.58
C PHE A 42 15.59 3.65 5.17
N VAL A 43 14.64 3.45 6.08
CA VAL A 43 13.21 3.70 5.83
C VAL A 43 12.98 5.17 5.47
N SER A 44 13.52 6.12 6.24
CA SER A 44 13.41 7.55 5.94
C SER A 44 14.05 7.92 4.61
N ALA A 45 15.24 7.37 4.30
CA ALA A 45 15.90 7.62 3.02
C ALA A 45 15.07 7.09 1.83
N HIS A 46 14.51 5.88 1.96
CA HIS A 46 13.67 5.27 0.93
C HIS A 46 12.39 6.07 0.70
N LEU A 47 11.70 6.46 1.77
CA LEU A 47 10.48 7.28 1.69
C LEU A 47 10.74 8.64 1.07
N ASN A 48 11.77 9.36 1.54
CA ASN A 48 12.12 10.67 1.00
C ASN A 48 12.52 10.58 -0.48
N ARG A 49 13.26 9.54 -0.87
CA ARG A 49 13.62 9.33 -2.28
C ARG A 49 12.38 9.11 -3.15
N ASN A 50 11.43 8.27 -2.74
CA ASN A 50 10.22 8.02 -3.53
C ASN A 50 9.34 9.28 -3.61
N ALA A 51 9.23 10.05 -2.53
CA ALA A 51 8.50 11.31 -2.53
C ALA A 51 9.12 12.37 -3.45
N THR A 52 10.44 12.52 -3.43
CA THR A 52 11.16 13.56 -4.20
C THR A 52 11.40 13.22 -5.66
N LYS A 53 11.58 11.93 -5.98
CA LYS A 53 11.85 11.46 -7.35
C LYS A 53 10.61 10.94 -8.06
N HIS A 54 9.45 10.92 -7.39
CA HIS A 54 8.22 10.27 -7.86
C HIS A 54 8.46 8.82 -8.34
N ALA A 55 9.50 8.18 -7.80
CA ALA A 55 9.88 6.83 -8.18
C ALA A 55 8.95 5.83 -7.47
N HIS A 56 8.44 4.84 -8.22
CA HIS A 56 7.52 3.81 -7.71
C HIS A 56 6.21 4.36 -7.14
N VAL A 57 5.78 5.54 -7.58
CA VAL A 57 4.45 6.08 -7.26
C VAL A 57 3.40 5.34 -8.08
N CYS A 58 2.34 4.90 -7.40
CA CYS A 58 1.20 4.25 -8.03
C CYS A 58 -0.08 4.89 -7.53
N LEU A 59 -1.12 4.84 -8.36
CA LEU A 59 -2.45 5.26 -8.02
C LEU A 59 -3.22 4.05 -7.51
N LEU A 60 -3.82 4.17 -6.33
CA LEU A 60 -4.75 3.18 -5.80
C LEU A 60 -6.16 3.63 -6.14
N CYS A 61 -6.90 2.79 -6.86
CA CYS A 61 -8.26 3.09 -7.29
C CYS A 61 -9.24 2.03 -6.79
N LEU A 62 -10.37 2.48 -6.27
CA LEU A 62 -11.57 1.67 -6.08
C LEU A 62 -12.51 1.93 -7.25
N HIS A 63 -12.82 0.90 -8.03
CA HIS A 63 -13.65 1.08 -9.22
C HIS A 63 -14.49 -0.16 -9.52
N HIS A 64 -15.48 0.00 -10.39
CA HIS A 64 -16.23 -1.13 -10.92
C HIS A 64 -15.35 -1.95 -11.88
N PRO A 65 -15.41 -3.29 -11.83
CA PRO A 65 -14.65 -4.15 -12.73
C PRO A 65 -15.05 -3.97 -14.20
N ASN A 66 -16.32 -3.60 -14.47
CA ASN A 66 -16.86 -3.36 -15.81
C ASN A 66 -17.29 -1.90 -15.95
N PHE A 67 -16.60 -1.14 -16.80
CA PHE A 67 -16.87 0.28 -17.04
C PHE A 67 -18.18 0.53 -17.82
N GLU A 68 -18.67 -0.46 -18.57
CA GLU A 68 -19.81 -0.32 -19.50
C GLU A 68 -21.16 -0.79 -18.93
N ARG A 69 -21.22 -1.19 -17.65
CA ARG A 69 -22.44 -1.79 -17.11
C ARG A 69 -23.51 -0.72 -16.86
N LEU A 70 -24.60 -0.77 -17.63
CA LEU A 70 -25.83 -0.02 -17.35
C LEU A 70 -26.33 -0.41 -15.93
N VAL A 71 -26.13 0.49 -14.97
CA VAL A 71 -26.58 0.31 -13.60
C VAL A 71 -28.09 0.53 -13.59
N ASN A 72 -28.86 -0.56 -13.54
CA ASN A 72 -30.27 -0.47 -13.18
C ASN A 72 -30.34 -0.30 -11.66
N ARG A 73 -30.51 0.94 -11.18
CA ARG A 73 -30.57 1.26 -9.75
C ARG A 73 -31.78 0.63 -9.04
N ASP A 74 -32.78 0.21 -9.79
CA ASP A 74 -34.03 -0.34 -9.26
C ASP A 74 -34.02 -1.87 -9.15
N ASP A 75 -32.91 -2.54 -9.53
CA ASP A 75 -32.78 -3.99 -9.38
C ASP A 75 -32.45 -4.35 -7.91
N PRO A 76 -33.37 -5.01 -7.17
CA PRO A 76 -33.14 -5.39 -5.77
C PRO A 76 -32.07 -6.48 -5.61
N TYR A 77 -31.64 -7.13 -6.69
CA TYR A 77 -30.52 -8.08 -6.70
C TYR A 77 -29.20 -7.44 -7.14
N PHE A 78 -29.16 -6.12 -7.35
CA PHE A 78 -27.95 -5.41 -7.73
C PHE A 78 -26.91 -5.44 -6.62
N LYS A 79 -25.94 -6.35 -6.74
CA LYS A 79 -24.74 -6.33 -5.91
C LYS A 79 -23.72 -5.37 -6.51
N LYS A 80 -23.40 -4.31 -5.75
CA LYS A 80 -22.36 -3.35 -6.12
C LYS A 80 -20.99 -4.03 -5.94
N GLU A 81 -20.42 -4.51 -7.03
CA GLU A 81 -19.09 -5.12 -7.03
C GLU A 81 -18.05 -4.05 -7.29
N PHE A 82 -17.14 -3.88 -6.35
CA PHE A 82 -15.98 -3.01 -6.49
C PHE A 82 -14.69 -3.82 -6.43
N GLN A 83 -13.68 -3.36 -7.15
CA GLN A 83 -12.33 -3.90 -7.07
C GLN A 83 -11.33 -2.79 -6.75
N TRP A 84 -10.30 -3.18 -6.01
CA TRP A 84 -9.13 -2.35 -5.79
C TRP A 84 -8.07 -2.67 -6.85
N SER A 85 -7.50 -1.65 -7.46
CA SER A 85 -6.44 -1.81 -8.45
C SER A 85 -5.35 -0.76 -8.28
N LEU A 86 -4.12 -1.14 -8.65
CA LEU A 86 -2.97 -0.25 -8.75
C LEU A 86 -2.74 0.11 -10.22
N PHE A 87 -2.64 1.41 -10.46
CA PHE A 87 -2.38 1.99 -11.75
C PHE A 87 -1.04 2.72 -11.75
N SER A 88 -0.37 2.70 -12.90
CA SER A 88 0.83 3.49 -13.13
C SER A 88 0.48 4.97 -12.98
N ASN A 89 1.27 5.72 -12.22
CA ASN A 89 1.09 7.18 -12.13
C ASN A 89 1.46 7.90 -13.45
N GLU A 90 2.24 7.26 -14.32
CA GLU A 90 2.70 7.85 -15.57
C GLU A 90 1.79 7.49 -16.75
N THR A 91 1.47 6.19 -16.89
CA THR A 91 0.68 5.69 -18.03
C THR A 91 -0.81 5.54 -17.72
N PHE A 92 -1.21 5.61 -16.44
CA PHE A 92 -2.58 5.32 -15.99
C PHE A 92 -3.08 3.93 -16.38
N GLU A 93 -2.17 3.01 -16.68
CA GLU A 93 -2.50 1.62 -16.99
C GLU A 93 -2.59 0.80 -15.70
N GLU A 94 -3.58 -0.09 -15.65
CA GLU A 94 -3.72 -1.06 -14.56
C GLU A 94 -2.56 -2.06 -14.62
N PHE A 95 -1.79 -2.19 -13.55
CA PHE A 95 -0.72 -3.19 -13.47
C PHE A 95 -0.92 -4.21 -12.36
N SER A 96 -1.87 -3.99 -11.44
CA SER A 96 -2.17 -4.97 -10.40
C SER A 96 -3.60 -4.86 -9.88
N LYS A 97 -4.34 -5.97 -9.94
CA LYS A 97 -5.58 -6.15 -9.19
C LYS A 97 -5.29 -6.59 -7.76
N LEU A 98 -6.00 -5.99 -6.81
CA LEU A 98 -5.90 -6.26 -5.39
C LEU A 98 -7.22 -6.86 -4.89
N SER A 99 -7.12 -7.94 -4.13
CA SER A 99 -8.24 -8.44 -3.35
C SER A 99 -8.61 -7.40 -2.28
N HIS A 100 -9.91 -7.28 -1.99
CA HIS A 100 -10.33 -6.44 -0.88
C HIS A 100 -9.61 -6.88 0.41
N PRO A 101 -8.99 -5.96 1.17
CA PRO A 101 -8.18 -6.33 2.34
C PRO A 101 -8.98 -7.09 3.42
N VAL A 102 -10.29 -6.86 3.50
CA VAL A 102 -11.22 -7.47 4.48
C VAL A 102 -12.10 -8.58 3.84
N GLY A 103 -11.93 -8.88 2.55
CA GLY A 103 -12.71 -9.92 1.85
C GLY A 103 -14.14 -9.54 1.46
N SER A 104 -14.77 -8.54 2.11
CA SER A 104 -16.04 -7.94 1.68
C SER A 104 -15.81 -6.70 0.83
N THR A 105 -16.55 -6.53 -0.27
CA THR A 105 -16.52 -5.31 -1.12
C THR A 105 -17.54 -4.26 -0.69
N GLU A 106 -18.06 -4.36 0.54
CA GLU A 106 -18.93 -3.33 1.11
C GLU A 106 -18.20 -1.98 1.20
N HIS A 107 -18.97 -0.91 1.30
CA HIS A 107 -18.52 0.46 1.01
C HIS A 107 -17.40 0.91 1.97
N TYR A 108 -16.15 0.74 1.55
CA TYR A 108 -14.97 1.28 2.24
C TYR A 108 -14.52 2.59 1.58
N VAL A 109 -14.18 3.59 2.39
CA VAL A 109 -13.66 4.87 1.93
C VAL A 109 -12.22 5.05 2.41
N ILE A 110 -11.42 5.75 1.60
CA ILE A 110 -10.07 6.18 1.99
C ILE A 110 -10.19 7.47 2.80
N TYR A 111 -9.75 7.43 4.05
CA TYR A 111 -9.70 8.60 4.94
C TYR A 111 -8.37 9.33 4.87
N GLY A 112 -7.33 8.69 4.33
CA GLY A 112 -6.05 9.32 4.10
C GLY A 112 -4.96 8.34 3.72
N SER A 113 -3.79 8.88 3.43
CA SER A 113 -2.61 8.10 3.13
C SER A 113 -1.36 8.74 3.75
N SER A 114 -0.37 7.92 4.07
CA SER A 114 0.92 8.36 4.59
C SER A 114 1.99 7.33 4.23
N ASN A 115 3.04 7.75 3.50
CA ASN A 115 4.21 6.92 3.22
C ASN A 115 3.88 5.54 2.61
N GLY A 116 2.89 5.48 1.72
CA GLY A 116 2.42 4.24 1.09
C GLY A 116 1.48 3.37 1.95
N LEU A 117 1.16 3.82 3.17
CA LEU A 117 0.06 3.30 3.97
C LEU A 117 -1.22 4.06 3.64
N VAL A 118 -2.35 3.36 3.66
CA VAL A 118 -3.68 3.90 3.37
C VAL A 118 -4.58 3.58 4.55
N CYS A 119 -5.26 4.60 5.06
CA CYS A 119 -6.28 4.48 6.09
C CYS A 119 -7.63 4.27 5.40
N ILE A 120 -8.28 3.13 5.67
CA ILE A 120 -9.60 2.80 5.15
C ILE A 120 -10.53 2.40 6.30
N SER A 121 -11.81 2.72 6.15
CA SER A 121 -12.89 2.31 7.07
C SER A 121 -14.20 2.29 6.30
N ASP A 122 -15.26 1.78 6.92
CA ASP A 122 -16.62 1.83 6.38
C ASP A 122 -16.99 3.27 5.96
N GLU A 123 -17.79 3.41 4.91
CA GLU A 123 -18.20 4.69 4.31
C GLU A 123 -18.87 5.62 5.33
N ILE A 124 -19.62 5.03 6.26
CA ILE A 124 -20.17 5.73 7.41
C ILE A 124 -19.28 5.40 8.61
N LEU A 125 -18.34 6.31 8.92
CA LEU A 125 -17.53 6.24 10.14
C LEU A 125 -18.42 6.43 11.37
N ASN A 126 -18.80 5.33 12.00
CA ASN A 126 -19.42 5.31 13.32
C ASN A 126 -18.36 5.08 14.41
N PHE A 127 -18.76 5.25 15.67
CA PHE A 127 -17.88 5.02 16.82
C PHE A 127 -17.30 3.60 16.88
N ASP A 128 -18.04 2.61 16.36
CA ASP A 128 -17.63 1.21 16.35
C ASP A 128 -17.01 0.78 14.99
N SER A 129 -16.86 1.71 14.04
CA SER A 129 -16.31 1.39 12.73
C SER A 129 -14.82 1.05 12.84
N PRO A 130 -14.39 -0.14 12.36
CA PRO A 130 -13.01 -0.55 12.44
C PRO A 130 -12.13 0.30 11.51
N ILE A 131 -11.08 0.91 12.06
CA ILE A 131 -10.06 1.59 11.26
C ILE A 131 -9.01 0.57 10.81
N TYR A 132 -8.80 0.51 9.50
CA TYR A 132 -7.78 -0.33 8.90
C TYR A 132 -6.64 0.50 8.31
N ILE A 133 -5.42 0.11 8.66
CA ILE A 133 -4.20 0.62 8.04
C ILE A 133 -3.70 -0.44 7.06
N TRP A 134 -3.81 -0.13 5.78
CA TRP A 134 -3.47 -1.02 4.69
C TRP A 134 -2.18 -0.58 3.99
N ASN A 135 -1.30 -1.54 3.68
CA ASN A 135 -0.22 -1.35 2.71
C ASN A 135 -0.55 -2.14 1.43
N PRO A 136 -1.02 -1.47 0.37
CA PRO A 136 -1.40 -2.11 -0.89
C PRO A 136 -0.23 -2.82 -1.58
N SER A 137 0.97 -2.23 -1.51
CA SER A 137 2.18 -2.71 -2.21
C SER A 137 2.66 -4.08 -1.73
N VAL A 138 2.45 -4.38 -0.44
CA VAL A 138 2.83 -5.66 0.18
C VAL A 138 1.62 -6.45 0.66
N ARG A 139 0.40 -5.99 0.36
CA ARG A 139 -0.88 -6.63 0.68
C ARG A 139 -1.03 -6.98 2.16
N LYS A 140 -0.59 -6.07 3.04
CA LYS A 140 -0.66 -6.25 4.49
C LYS A 140 -1.66 -5.29 5.11
N LEU A 141 -2.61 -5.83 5.87
CA LEU A 141 -3.60 -5.06 6.62
C LEU A 141 -3.31 -5.14 8.12
N ARG A 142 -3.57 -4.05 8.84
CA ARG A 142 -3.65 -4.03 10.30
C ARG A 142 -4.91 -3.29 10.72
N THR A 143 -5.61 -3.81 11.72
CA THR A 143 -6.73 -3.12 12.37
C THR A 143 -6.21 -2.40 13.60
N THR A 144 -6.63 -1.16 13.81
CA THR A 144 -6.33 -0.46 15.06
C THR A 144 -7.19 -1.04 16.19
N SER A 145 -6.62 -1.27 17.37
CA SER A 145 -7.43 -1.59 18.55
C SER A 145 -8.30 -0.38 18.88
N MET A 146 -9.63 -0.55 18.87
CA MET A 146 -10.51 0.44 19.47
C MET A 146 -10.32 0.37 20.99
N SER A 147 -9.83 1.45 21.60
CA SER A 147 -9.77 1.53 23.06
C SER A 147 -11.21 1.58 23.58
N THR A 148 -11.64 0.51 24.23
CA THR A 148 -12.81 0.53 25.11
C THR A 148 -12.43 1.41 26.29
N ASN A 149 -12.83 2.67 26.26
CA ASN A 149 -12.80 3.55 27.44
C ASN A 149 -13.91 3.14 28.41
#